data_AF-A0A1R4GQZ2-F1
#
_entry.id   AF-A0A1R4GQZ2-F1
#
_cell.length_a   1.000
_cell.length_b   1.000
_cell.length_c   1.000
_cell.angle_alpha   90.00
_cell.angle_beta   90.00
_cell.angle_gamma   90.00
#
_symmetry.space_group_name_H-M   'P 1'
#
loop_
_entity.id
_entity.type
_entity.pdbx_description
1 polymer ?
#
loop_
_entity_poly.entity_id
_entity_poly.type
_entity_poly.pdbx_seq_one_letter_code
_entity_poly.pdbx_strand_id
1 'polypeptide(L)'
;MADTAELLENEIIDPVTGEIIDQKELAERLLQQAKEQGVSLVGPGGLLSQLTKNVLETALDAELAEHLGHEPGGIPIGENIRNGTRTKTVLTEIGPVEIEVPRDRDGSFEPVIVPKRKRRLDGVDQIVLSLTARGAHDW
;
A
#
# COMPACT_ATOMS: atom_id res chain seq x y z
N MET A 1 -6.26 -29.80 -24.50
CA MET A 1 -7.47 -28.97 -24.40
C MET A 1 -7.64 -28.72 -22.92
N ALA A 2 -7.36 -27.50 -22.45
CA ALA A 2 -7.58 -27.17 -21.04
C ALA A 2 -9.08 -27.28 -20.75
N ASP A 3 -9.40 -27.89 -19.61
CA ASP A 3 -10.78 -28.10 -19.19
C ASP A 3 -11.41 -26.74 -18.86
N THR A 4 -12.65 -26.51 -19.29
CA THR A 4 -13.35 -25.23 -19.09
C THR A 4 -13.57 -24.94 -17.60
N ALA A 5 -13.49 -25.98 -16.75
CA ALA A 5 -13.48 -25.85 -15.29
C ALA A 5 -12.15 -25.27 -14.73
N GLU A 6 -10.98 -25.59 -15.31
CA GLU A 6 -9.68 -25.05 -14.86
C GLU A 6 -9.53 -23.55 -15.17
N LEU A 7 -10.22 -23.05 -16.21
CA LEU A 7 -10.22 -21.63 -16.56
C LEU A 7 -11.00 -20.79 -15.54
N LEU A 8 -12.11 -21.32 -14.99
CA LEU A 8 -12.90 -20.62 -13.97
C LEU A 8 -12.26 -20.66 -12.57
N GLU A 9 -11.34 -21.58 -12.30
CA GLU A 9 -10.64 -21.68 -11.00
C GLU A 9 -9.51 -20.66 -10.83
N ASN A 10 -9.01 -20.06 -11.92
CA ASN A 10 -7.87 -19.13 -11.90
C ASN A 10 -8.28 -17.66 -12.10
N GLU A 11 -9.58 -17.35 -12.13
CA GLU A 11 -10.08 -15.99 -12.33
C GLU A 11 -10.39 -15.32 -10.99
N ILE A 12 -9.80 -14.15 -10.74
CA ILE A 12 -10.14 -13.27 -9.62
C ILE A 12 -10.83 -12.04 -10.17
N ILE A 13 -11.94 -11.64 -9.57
CA ILE A 13 -12.60 -10.37 -9.89
C ILE A 13 -11.91 -9.27 -9.09
N ASP A 14 -11.35 -8.27 -9.78
CA ASP A 14 -10.89 -7.05 -9.14
C ASP A 14 -12.07 -6.39 -8.41
N PRO A 15 -12.01 -6.23 -7.08
CA PRO A 15 -13.14 -5.70 -6.31
C PRO A 15 -13.40 -4.20 -6.56
N VAL A 16 -12.48 -3.49 -7.21
CA VAL A 16 -12.55 -2.05 -7.49
C VAL A 16 -13.02 -1.81 -8.93
N THR A 17 -12.43 -2.49 -9.91
CA THR A 17 -12.74 -2.25 -11.33
C THR A 17 -13.76 -3.24 -11.90
N GLY A 18 -13.98 -4.37 -11.23
CA GLY A 18 -14.80 -5.47 -11.74
C GLY A 18 -14.14 -6.25 -12.88
N GLU A 19 -12.87 -5.96 -13.18
CA GLU A 19 -12.11 -6.67 -14.21
C GLU A 19 -11.81 -8.09 -13.77
N ILE A 20 -11.86 -9.03 -14.73
CA ILE A 20 -11.44 -10.41 -14.51
C ILE A 20 -9.92 -10.45 -14.66
N ILE A 21 -9.24 -10.79 -13.58
CA ILE A 21 -7.81 -10.98 -13.50
C ILE A 21 -7.52 -12.48 -13.59
N ASP A 22 -6.74 -12.89 -14.59
CA ASP A 22 -6.12 -14.21 -14.59
C ASP A 22 -5.02 -14.24 -13.51
N GLN A 23 -5.28 -14.98 -12.44
CA GLN A 23 -4.41 -15.11 -11.29
C GLN A 23 -3.04 -15.69 -11.66
N LYS A 24 -3.01 -16.63 -12.61
CA LYS A 24 -1.78 -17.27 -13.05
C LYS A 24 -0.94 -16.29 -13.85
N GLU A 25 -1.56 -15.54 -14.76
CA GLU A 25 -0.86 -14.50 -15.52
C GLU A 25 -0.28 -13.43 -14.60
N LEU A 26 -1.04 -12.98 -13.58
CA LEU A 26 -0.55 -12.03 -12.59
C LEU A 26 0.65 -12.60 -11.81
N ALA A 27 0.58 -13.85 -11.36
CA ALA A 27 1.67 -14.50 -10.65
C ALA A 27 2.94 -14.59 -11.50
N GLU A 28 2.81 -14.95 -12.78
CA GLU A 28 3.93 -15.01 -13.74
C GLU A 28 4.57 -13.63 -13.93
N ARG A 29 3.76 -12.57 -14.08
CA ARG A 29 4.24 -11.19 -14.19
C ARG A 29 5.01 -10.74 -12.94
N LEU A 30 4.50 -11.03 -11.74
CA LEU A 30 5.18 -10.69 -10.48
C LEU A 30 6.50 -11.45 -10.32
N LEU A 31 6.55 -12.73 -10.69
CA LEU A 31 7.79 -13.52 -10.67
C LEU A 31 8.83 -12.97 -11.65
N GLN A 32 8.39 -12.61 -12.87
CA GLN A 32 9.26 -12.02 -13.88
C GLN A 32 9.84 -10.69 -13.41
N GLN A 33 9.02 -9.81 -12.84
CA GLN A 33 9.46 -8.53 -12.30
C GLN A 33 10.44 -8.70 -11.14
N ALA A 34 10.19 -9.63 -10.21
CA ALA A 34 11.11 -9.92 -9.11
C ALA A 34 12.48 -10.37 -9.64
N LYS A 35 12.48 -11.23 -10.67
CA LYS A 35 13.70 -11.71 -11.35
C LYS A 35 14.46 -10.58 -12.04
N GLU A 36 13.78 -9.70 -12.76
CA GLU A 36 14.39 -8.54 -13.43
C GLU A 36 15.04 -7.56 -12.46
N GLN A 37 14.40 -7.36 -11.30
CA GLN A 37 14.93 -6.51 -10.23
C GLN A 37 15.99 -7.23 -9.37
N GLY A 38 16.19 -8.53 -9.54
CA GLY A 38 17.12 -9.34 -8.75
C GLY A 38 16.72 -9.48 -7.28
N VAL A 39 15.42 -9.38 -6.97
CA VAL A 39 14.87 -9.48 -5.62
C VAL A 39 14.04 -10.75 -5.44
N SER A 40 13.87 -11.20 -4.19
CA SER A 40 12.90 -12.25 -3.87
C SER A 40 11.47 -11.75 -4.10
N LEU A 41 10.54 -12.64 -4.42
CA LEU A 41 9.12 -12.30 -4.46
C LEU A 41 8.60 -11.91 -3.07
N VAL A 42 8.97 -12.70 -2.05
CA VAL A 42 8.53 -12.57 -0.65
C VAL A 42 9.69 -12.34 0.31
N GLY A 43 9.38 -11.93 1.54
CA GLY A 43 10.36 -11.69 2.61
C GLY A 43 10.93 -10.26 2.62
N PRO A 44 11.81 -9.94 3.59
CA PRO A 44 12.35 -8.59 3.76
C PRO A 44 13.07 -8.10 2.50
N GLY A 45 12.65 -6.93 1.99
CA GLY A 45 13.21 -6.33 0.78
C GLY A 45 12.75 -7.00 -0.53
N GLY A 46 11.89 -8.02 -0.46
CA GLY A 46 11.29 -8.65 -1.64
C GLY A 46 10.24 -7.77 -2.32
N LEU A 47 9.85 -8.12 -3.54
CA LEU A 47 8.92 -7.35 -4.37
C LEU A 47 7.60 -7.05 -3.65
N LEU A 48 6.95 -8.05 -3.04
CA LEU A 48 5.69 -7.85 -2.33
C LEU A 48 5.84 -6.96 -1.10
N SER A 49 7.00 -7.00 -0.43
CA SER A 49 7.29 -6.10 0.70
C SER A 49 7.44 -4.65 0.26
N GLN A 50 8.05 -4.42 -0.91
CA GLN A 50 8.18 -3.09 -1.50
C GLN A 50 6.84 -2.56 -2.00
N LEU A 51 6.02 -3.40 -2.62
CA LEU A 51 4.67 -3.03 -3.03
C LEU A 51 3.82 -2.62 -1.81
N THR A 52 3.85 -3.43 -0.76
CA THR A 52 3.14 -3.15 0.49
C THR A 52 3.64 -1.85 1.14
N LYS A 53 4.96 -1.62 1.16
CA LYS A 53 5.56 -0.36 1.61
C LYS A 53 4.97 0.82 0.84
N ASN A 54 4.99 0.78 -0.49
CA ASN A 54 4.53 1.87 -1.33
C ASN A 54 3.06 2.20 -1.07
N VAL A 55 2.19 1.18 -0.93
CA VAL A 55 0.77 1.41 -0.63
C VAL A 55 0.60 2.07 0.74
N LEU A 56 1.27 1.57 1.77
CA LEU A 56 1.17 2.14 3.12
C LEU A 56 1.69 3.58 3.18
N GLU A 57 2.83 3.88 2.56
CA GLU A 57 3.41 5.22 2.53
C GLU A 57 2.52 6.20 1.74
N THR A 58 2.06 5.80 0.56
CA THR A 58 1.13 6.61 -0.26
C THR A 58 -0.11 6.99 0.53
N ALA A 59 -0.66 6.02 1.27
CA ALA A 59 -1.86 6.24 2.05
C ALA A 59 -1.64 7.13 3.26
N LEU A 60 -0.53 6.97 3.96
CA LEU A 60 -0.16 7.86 5.07
C LEU A 60 0.09 9.28 4.58
N ASP A 61 0.65 9.44 3.38
CA ASP A 61 0.83 10.76 2.78
C ASP A 61 -0.49 11.42 2.44
N ALA A 62 -1.46 10.66 1.91
CA ALA A 62 -2.82 11.14 1.67
C ALA A 62 -3.52 11.53 2.99
N GLU A 63 -3.45 10.70 4.03
CA GLU A 63 -3.99 11.03 5.36
C GLU A 63 -3.38 12.33 5.91
N LEU A 64 -2.07 12.51 5.77
CA LEU A 64 -1.42 13.74 6.24
C LEU A 64 -1.79 14.96 5.37
N ALA A 65 -2.02 14.77 4.06
CA ALA A 65 -2.46 15.84 3.17
C ALA A 65 -3.85 16.33 3.57
N GLU A 66 -4.77 15.40 3.85
CA GLU A 66 -6.10 15.70 4.37
C GLU A 66 -6.02 16.42 5.72
N HIS A 67 -5.21 15.92 6.66
CA HIS A 67 -5.01 16.53 7.98
C HIS A 67 -4.49 17.97 7.92
N LEU A 68 -3.57 18.27 6.99
CA LEU A 68 -2.99 19.60 6.84
C LEU A 68 -3.75 20.51 5.86
N GLY A 69 -4.68 19.94 5.09
CA GLY A 69 -5.43 20.62 4.03
C GLY A 69 -4.59 20.93 2.78
N HIS A 70 -3.41 20.34 2.61
CA HIS A 70 -2.58 20.56 1.43
C HIS A 70 -1.64 19.39 1.11
N GLU A 71 -1.33 19.26 -0.19
CA GLU A 71 -0.39 18.27 -0.71
C GLU A 71 1.08 18.58 -0.34
N PRO A 72 1.99 17.59 -0.42
CA PRO A 72 3.43 17.82 -0.32
C PRO A 72 3.89 18.92 -1.30
N GLY A 73 4.62 19.92 -0.78
CA GLY A 73 5.06 21.07 -1.57
C GLY A 73 3.97 22.11 -1.87
N GLY A 74 2.74 21.87 -1.43
CA GLY A 74 1.64 22.84 -1.47
C GLY A 74 1.83 24.02 -0.52
N ILE A 75 1.05 25.07 -0.72
CA ILE A 75 1.03 26.25 0.16
C ILE A 75 0.29 25.88 1.44
N PRO A 76 0.89 26.03 2.63
CA PRO A 76 0.22 25.75 3.90
C PRO A 76 -1.02 26.62 4.08
N ILE A 77 -2.13 26.00 4.52
CA ILE A 77 -3.37 26.70 4.87
C ILE A 77 -3.35 27.18 6.34
N GLY A 78 -2.61 26.49 7.21
CA GLY A 78 -2.47 26.80 8.64
C GLY A 78 -1.01 26.90 9.11
N GLU A 79 -0.82 27.11 10.41
CA GLU A 79 0.52 27.20 11.04
C GLU A 79 1.23 25.83 11.08
N ASN A 80 0.45 24.76 11.16
CA ASN A 80 0.97 23.40 11.13
C ASN A 80 1.38 23.01 9.70
N ILE A 81 2.53 22.35 9.59
CA ILE A 81 3.14 21.99 8.30
C ILE A 81 3.73 20.59 8.39
N ARG A 82 3.99 19.99 7.22
CA ARG A 82 4.76 18.75 7.11
C ARG A 82 6.17 18.94 7.69
N ASN A 83 6.68 17.93 8.39
CA ASN A 83 7.97 17.96 9.07
C ASN A 83 8.77 16.67 8.85
N GLY A 84 8.89 16.27 7.57
CA GLY A 84 9.62 15.08 7.14
C GLY A 84 8.93 13.77 7.53
N THR A 85 9.72 12.70 7.61
CA THR A 85 9.26 11.33 7.90
C THR A 85 10.00 10.73 9.09
N ARG A 86 9.53 9.57 9.53
CA ARG A 86 10.23 8.70 10.48
C ARG A 86 10.10 7.24 10.04
N THR A 87 11.22 6.55 10.01
CA THR A 87 11.28 5.09 9.79
C THR A 87 10.54 4.30 10.86
N LYS A 88 9.73 3.33 10.42
CA LYS A 88 9.01 2.38 11.27
C LYS A 88 8.94 1.03 10.58
N THR A 89 9.38 -0.03 11.26
CA THR A 89 9.12 -1.40 10.81
C THR A 89 7.76 -1.87 11.34
N VAL A 90 6.90 -2.31 10.43
CA VAL A 90 5.61 -2.96 10.71
C VAL A 90 5.68 -4.45 10.37
N LEU A 91 5.05 -5.27 11.18
CA LEU A 91 4.91 -6.71 10.97
C LEU A 91 3.58 -6.95 10.26
N THR A 92 3.66 -7.57 9.10
CA THR A 92 2.53 -7.91 8.23
C THR A 92 2.52 -9.42 7.95
N GLU A 93 1.49 -9.91 7.27
CA GLU A 93 1.35 -11.30 6.86
C GLU A 93 2.46 -11.76 5.91
N ILE A 94 3.01 -10.85 5.09
CA ILE A 94 4.12 -11.13 4.17
C ILE A 94 5.50 -10.97 4.83
N GLY A 95 5.54 -10.59 6.11
CA GLY A 95 6.74 -10.37 6.90
C GLY A 95 6.95 -8.91 7.35
N PRO A 96 8.14 -8.59 7.88
CA PRO A 96 8.49 -7.23 8.27
C PRO A 96 8.62 -6.30 7.06
N VAL A 97 7.98 -5.13 7.13
CA VAL A 97 8.06 -4.07 6.13
C VAL A 97 8.52 -2.78 6.81
N GLU A 98 9.59 -2.18 6.30
CA GLU A 98 10.06 -0.87 6.76
C GLU A 98 9.40 0.24 5.93
N ILE A 99 8.75 1.18 6.63
CA ILE A 99 8.04 2.30 6.03
C ILE A 99 8.53 3.64 6.62
N GLU A 100 8.41 4.69 5.84
CA GLU A 100 8.60 6.09 6.22
C GLU A 100 7.25 6.71 6.57
N VAL A 101 7.03 6.98 7.85
CA VAL A 101 5.77 7.56 8.34
C VAL A 101 5.90 9.09 8.30
N PRO A 102 5.08 9.80 7.52
CA PRO A 102 5.11 11.24 7.46
C PRO A 102 4.57 11.84 8.78
N ARG A 103 5.01 13.05 9.10
CA ARG A 103 4.61 13.73 10.34
C ARG A 103 4.34 15.22 10.12
N ASP A 104 3.47 15.77 10.94
CA ASP A 104 3.26 17.20 11.06
C ASP A 104 4.24 17.83 12.08
N ARG A 105 4.34 19.15 12.07
CA ARG A 105 5.23 19.92 12.95
C ARG A 105 4.72 19.95 14.38
N ASP A 106 3.41 20.04 14.56
CA ASP A 106 2.79 20.15 15.88
C ASP A 106 2.60 18.77 16.56
N GLY A 107 2.82 17.67 15.81
CA GLY A 107 2.65 16.29 16.32
C GLY A 107 1.20 15.87 16.55
N SER A 108 0.26 16.64 16.00
CA SER A 108 -1.19 16.48 16.11
C SER A 108 -1.76 15.42 15.17
N PHE A 109 -1.05 15.04 14.10
CA PHE A 109 -1.52 14.06 13.13
C PHE A 109 -1.71 12.68 13.76
N GLU A 110 -2.89 12.08 13.66
CA GLU A 110 -3.20 10.73 14.16
C GLU A 110 -3.54 9.77 13.00
N PRO A 111 -2.55 9.06 12.42
CA PRO A 111 -2.79 8.19 11.27
C PRO A 111 -3.70 7.02 11.62
N VAL A 112 -4.63 6.69 10.73
CA VAL A 112 -5.60 5.60 10.91
C VAL A 112 -5.03 4.29 10.38
N ILE A 113 -4.40 4.33 9.20
CA ILE A 113 -3.87 3.15 8.51
C ILE A 113 -2.71 2.51 9.25
N VAL A 114 -1.77 3.33 9.73
CA VAL A 114 -0.68 2.86 10.59
C VAL A 114 -0.68 3.61 11.91
N PRO A 115 -1.50 3.18 12.89
CA PRO A 115 -1.65 3.90 14.16
C PRO A 115 -0.34 4.11 14.90
N LYS A 116 -0.25 5.25 15.62
CA LYS A 116 0.90 5.57 16.46
C LYS A 116 1.23 4.40 17.39
N ARG A 117 2.51 4.06 17.49
CA ARG A 117 3.06 3.01 18.37
C ARG A 117 2.62 1.56 18.06
N LYS A 118 1.67 1.33 17.14
CA LYS A 118 1.27 -0.01 16.69
C LYS A 118 2.30 -0.58 15.73
N ARG A 119 2.85 -1.78 16.00
CA ARG A 119 3.88 -2.42 15.16
C ARG A 119 3.41 -3.65 14.39
N ARG A 120 2.31 -4.26 14.79
CA ARG A 120 1.68 -5.35 14.04
C ARG A 120 0.48 -4.77 13.31
N LEU A 121 0.43 -4.96 12.00
CA LEU A 121 -0.73 -4.63 11.19
C LEU A 121 -1.33 -5.96 10.75
N ASP A 122 -2.57 -6.19 11.16
CA ASP A 122 -3.36 -7.33 10.72
C ASP A 122 -4.35 -6.80 9.69
N GLY A 123 -4.57 -7.54 8.59
CA GLY A 123 -5.50 -7.15 7.54
C GLY A 123 -4.94 -6.09 6.59
N VAL A 124 -3.65 -6.15 6.26
CA VAL A 124 -3.03 -5.20 5.32
C VAL A 124 -3.69 -5.28 3.93
N ASP A 125 -4.15 -6.46 3.53
CA ASP A 125 -4.99 -6.68 2.35
C ASP A 125 -6.25 -5.79 2.35
N GLN A 126 -6.94 -5.69 3.49
CA GLN A 126 -8.15 -4.86 3.63
C GLN A 126 -7.84 -3.37 3.54
N ILE A 127 -6.70 -2.96 4.10
CA ILE A 127 -6.19 -1.59 3.99
C ILE A 127 -5.91 -1.27 2.51
N VAL A 128 -5.17 -2.14 1.82
CA VAL A 128 -4.86 -1.99 0.39
C VAL A 128 -6.15 -1.89 -0.44
N LEU A 129 -7.13 -2.79 -0.22
CA LEU A 129 -8.43 -2.72 -0.90
C LEU A 129 -9.14 -1.38 -0.65
N SER A 130 -9.19 -0.93 0.61
CA SER A 130 -9.91 0.30 0.98
C SER A 130 -9.31 1.56 0.32
N LEU A 131 -8.01 1.56 0.07
CA LEU A 131 -7.28 2.67 -0.54
C LEU A 131 -7.47 2.72 -2.04
N THR A 132 -7.35 1.57 -2.72
CA THR A 132 -7.59 1.48 -4.16
C THR A 132 -9.04 1.84 -4.48
N ALA A 133 -9.99 1.45 -3.64
CA ALA A 133 -11.40 1.82 -3.78
C ALA A 133 -11.64 3.34 -3.64
N ARG A 134 -10.92 4.03 -2.76
CA ARG A 134 -11.06 5.48 -2.57
C ARG A 134 -10.42 6.26 -3.72
N GLY A 135 -9.26 5.84 -4.22
CA GLY A 135 -8.60 6.48 -5.37
C GLY A 135 -9.31 6.30 -6.71
N ALA A 136 -10.13 5.26 -6.87
CA ALA A 136 -10.91 5.03 -8.09
C ALA A 136 -12.16 5.93 -8.21
N HIS A 137 -12.60 6.54 -7.09
CA HIS A 137 -13.85 7.30 -7.02
C HIS A 137 -13.67 8.82 -7.20
N ASP A 138 -12.43 9.32 -7.14
CA ASP A 138 -12.07 10.75 -7.16
C ASP A 138 -11.22 11.13 -8.40
N TRP A 139 -11.71 10.82 -9.60
CA TRP A 139 -11.23 11.38 -10.87
C TRP A 139 -12.37 11.70 -11.84
#